data_AF-A0A661RLT5-F1
#
_entry.id   AF-A0A661RLT5-F1
#
_cell.length_a   1.000
_cell.length_b   1.000
_cell.length_c   1.000
_cell.angle_alpha   90.00
_cell.angle_beta   90.00
_cell.angle_gamma   90.00
#
_symmetry.space_group_name_H-M   'P 1'
#
loop_
_entity.id
_entity.type
_entity.pdbx_description
1 polymer ?
#
loop_
_entity_poly.entity_id
_entity_poly.type
_entity_poly.pdbx_seq_one_letter_code
_entity_poly.pdbx_strand_id
1 'polypeptide(L)'
;MNSRTTASTLNSSILPEKKKIVLIGLNHKTAPVEVREGLAFSSEDTPKALQTLREFPIIDELLLFSTCNRVEFLFTTEDVSAGVEAIK
;
A
#
# COMPACT_ATOMS: atom_id res chain seq x y z
N MET A 1 -0.08 10.56 54.82
CA MET A 1 0.60 11.76 54.29
C MET A 1 1.18 11.37 52.95
N ASN A 2 0.60 11.93 51.90
CA ASN A 2 0.73 11.45 50.52
C ASN A 2 1.88 12.20 49.85
N SER A 3 2.81 11.50 49.21
CA SER A 3 3.74 12.13 48.27
C SER A 3 3.99 11.21 47.07
N ARG A 4 2.99 11.22 46.19
CA ARG A 4 3.05 11.11 44.72
C ARG A 4 4.34 10.49 44.13
N THR A 5 4.31 9.19 43.91
CA THR A 5 5.19 8.53 42.94
C THR A 5 4.76 8.97 41.54
N THR A 6 5.64 9.68 40.85
CA THR A 6 5.46 10.18 39.49
C THR A 6 5.37 9.00 38.51
N ALA A 7 4.19 8.80 37.93
CA ALA A 7 4.04 8.01 36.72
C ALA A 7 4.66 8.80 35.54
N SER A 8 5.96 8.64 35.29
CA SER A 8 6.67 9.37 34.22
C SER A 8 7.59 8.49 33.37
N THR A 9 7.21 7.24 33.11
CA THR A 9 7.91 6.41 32.10
C THR A 9 6.95 5.44 31.43
N LEU A 10 5.99 5.97 30.68
CA LEU A 10 5.46 5.23 29.54
C LEU A 10 6.45 5.49 28.40
N ASN A 11 7.39 4.57 28.21
CA ASN A 11 8.22 4.54 27.01
C ASN A 11 7.27 4.54 25.80
N SER A 12 7.24 5.63 25.05
CA SER A 12 6.55 5.75 23.76
C SER A 12 7.17 4.85 22.67
N SER A 13 8.20 4.08 23.01
CA SER A 13 9.03 3.28 22.11
C SER A 13 8.43 1.91 21.72
N ILE A 14 7.16 1.64 22.02
CA ILE A 14 6.47 0.39 21.63
C ILE A 14 5.08 0.68 21.05
N LEU A 15 4.88 1.85 20.45
CA LEU A 15 3.76 2.00 19.53
C LEU A 15 4.25 1.47 18.18
N PRO A 16 3.65 0.40 17.63
CA PRO A 16 3.98 -0.02 16.27
C PRO A 16 3.77 1.18 15.34
N GLU A 17 4.72 1.43 14.45
CA GLU A 17 4.59 2.50 13.47
C GLU A 17 3.25 2.32 12.74
N LYS A 18 2.46 3.40 12.70
CA LYS A 18 1.07 3.34 12.25
C LYS A 18 1.03 3.25 10.73
N LYS A 19 1.18 2.03 10.21
CA LYS A 19 1.06 1.74 8.79
C LYS A 19 -0.41 1.77 8.36
N LYS A 20 -0.65 2.32 7.18
CA LYS A 20 -1.97 2.41 6.55
C LYS A 20 -2.00 1.42 5.40
N ILE A 21 -3.15 0.75 5.25
CA ILE A 21 -3.43 -0.09 4.09
C ILE A 21 -4.09 0.80 3.04
N VAL A 22 -3.53 0.84 1.84
CA VAL A 22 -3.98 1.64 0.72
C VAL A 22 -4.35 0.71 -0.44
N LEU A 23 -5.53 0.90 -1.00
CA LEU A 23 -5.98 0.24 -2.23
C LEU A 23 -6.10 1.30 -3.32
N ILE A 24 -5.37 1.12 -4.42
CA ILE A 24 -5.45 1.96 -5.62
C ILE A 24 -5.64 1.07 -6.84
N GLY A 25 -6.46 1.51 -7.79
CA GLY A 25 -6.66 0.73 -9.01
C GLY A 25 -7.90 1.13 -9.77
N LEU A 26 -8.22 0.31 -10.75
CA LEU A 26 -9.34 0.52 -11.66
C LEU A 26 -10.23 -0.72 -11.69
N ASN A 27 -11.54 -0.49 -11.77
CA ASN A 27 -12.53 -1.55 -11.89
C ASN A 27 -13.47 -1.29 -13.08
N HIS A 28 -14.24 -2.31 -13.47
CA HIS A 28 -15.21 -2.25 -14.56
C HIS A 28 -16.34 -1.21 -14.38
N LYS A 29 -16.54 -0.64 -13.19
CA LYS A 29 -17.52 0.44 -12.95
C LYS A 29 -16.93 1.82 -13.24
N THR A 30 -15.61 1.97 -13.11
CA THR A 30 -14.91 3.25 -13.22
C THR A 30 -14.07 3.39 -14.49
N ALA A 31 -13.85 2.30 -15.24
CA ALA A 31 -13.05 2.31 -16.46
C ALA A 31 -13.68 1.46 -17.57
N PRO A 32 -13.75 2.00 -18.82
CA PRO A 32 -14.20 1.25 -19.98
C PRO A 32 -13.23 0.10 -20.32
N VAL A 33 -13.67 -0.84 -21.15
CA VAL A 33 -12.95 -2.11 -21.38
C VAL A 33 -11.57 -1.90 -22.00
N GLU A 34 -11.42 -0.92 -22.88
CA GLU A 34 -10.18 -0.64 -23.60
C GLU A 34 -9.07 -0.19 -22.62
N VAL A 35 -9.43 0.56 -21.59
CA VAL A 35 -8.49 0.97 -20.53
C VAL A 35 -8.09 -0.21 -19.65
N ARG A 36 -8.99 -1.16 -19.41
CA ARG A 36 -8.71 -2.36 -18.60
C ARG A 36 -7.81 -3.35 -19.34
N GLU A 37 -7.96 -3.49 -20.65
CA GLU A 37 -7.08 -4.35 -21.46
C GLU A 37 -5.65 -3.81 -21.52
N GLY A 38 -5.48 -2.48 -21.59
CA GLY A 38 -4.15 -1.85 -21.53
C GLY A 38 -3.44 -1.97 -20.18
N LEU A 39 -4.18 -2.25 -19.10
CA LEU A 39 -3.66 -2.42 -17.74
C LEU A 39 -3.63 -3.87 -17.29
N ALA A 40 -4.11 -4.79 -18.12
CA ALA A 40 -4.10 -6.21 -17.82
C ALA A 40 -2.65 -6.69 -17.79
N PHE A 41 -2.15 -6.95 -16.58
CA PHE A 41 -0.83 -7.55 -16.43
C PHE A 41 -0.86 -8.98 -16.95
N SER A 42 0.00 -9.27 -17.92
CA SER A 42 0.27 -10.65 -18.31
C SER A 42 0.97 -11.41 -17.17
N SER A 43 0.99 -12.73 -17.25
CA SER A 43 1.72 -13.58 -16.32
C SER A 43 3.22 -13.27 -16.30
N GLU A 44 3.77 -12.71 -17.38
CA GLU A 44 5.18 -12.35 -17.53
C GLU A 44 5.50 -10.94 -17.02
N ASP A 45 4.52 -10.03 -17.09
CA ASP A 45 4.67 -8.64 -16.66
C ASP A 45 4.39 -8.46 -15.18
N THR A 46 3.53 -9.30 -14.60
CA THR A 46 3.18 -9.26 -13.17
C THR A 46 4.42 -9.33 -12.26
N PRO A 47 5.34 -10.30 -12.41
CA PRO A 47 6.52 -10.38 -11.55
C PRO A 47 7.45 -9.18 -11.71
N LYS A 48 7.61 -8.67 -12.93
CA LYS A 48 8.44 -7.49 -13.21
C LYS A 48 7.89 -6.24 -12.53
N ALA A 49 6.58 -6.01 -12.67
CA ALA A 49 5.91 -4.87 -12.03
C ALA A 49 6.02 -4.93 -10.51
N LEU A 50 5.77 -6.10 -9.92
CA LEU A 50 5.92 -6.30 -8.47
C LEU A 50 7.37 -6.12 -8.00
N GLN A 51 8.36 -6.53 -8.81
CA GLN A 51 9.77 -6.34 -8.49
C GLN A 51 10.15 -4.87 -8.49
N THR A 52 9.79 -4.11 -9.54
CA THR A 52 10.02 -2.67 -9.61
C THR A 52 9.37 -1.95 -8.43
N LEU A 53 8.11 -2.28 -8.12
CA LEU A 53 7.37 -1.59 -7.06
C LEU A 53 7.91 -1.92 -5.65
N ARG A 54 8.55 -3.09 -5.48
CA ARG A 54 9.26 -3.43 -4.23
C ARG A 54 10.54 -2.63 -4.01
N GLU A 55 11.10 -2.00 -5.05
CA GLU A 55 12.31 -1.18 -4.88
C GLU A 55 12.01 0.16 -4.19
N PHE A 56 10.74 0.56 -4.09
CA PHE A 56 10.34 1.77 -3.38
C PHE A 56 10.28 1.52 -1.86
N PRO A 57 11.15 2.16 -1.05
CA PRO A 57 11.19 1.93 0.40
C PRO A 57 9.93 2.39 1.15
N ILE A 58 9.10 3.22 0.50
CA ILE A 58 7.84 3.73 1.06
C ILE A 58 6.71 2.69 1.03
N ILE A 59 6.92 1.56 0.33
CA ILE A 59 5.99 0.44 0.20
C ILE A 59 6.55 -0.72 1.01
N ASP A 60 5.85 -1.12 2.08
CA ASP A 60 6.31 -2.18 2.97
C ASP A 60 5.90 -3.58 2.48
N GLU A 61 4.62 -3.71 2.15
CA GLU A 61 4.01 -4.90 1.58
C GLU A 61 3.20 -4.50 0.35
N LEU A 62 3.20 -5.36 -0.68
CA LEU A 62 2.52 -5.10 -1.93
C LEU A 62 1.83 -6.37 -2.44
N LEU A 63 0.57 -6.21 -2.84
CA LEU A 63 -0.24 -7.22 -3.50
C LEU A 63 -0.86 -6.61 -4.76
N LEU A 64 -0.65 -7.27 -5.91
CA LEU A 64 -1.36 -6.98 -7.15
C LEU A 64 -2.54 -7.93 -7.29
N PHE A 65 -3.73 -7.36 -7.46
CA PHE A 65 -4.97 -8.09 -7.74
C PHE A 65 -5.43 -7.78 -9.18
N SER A 66 -4.97 -8.61 -10.11
CA SER A 66 -5.27 -8.47 -11.55
C SER A 66 -6.22 -9.58 -12.01
N THR A 67 -7.39 -9.20 -12.52
CA THR A 67 -8.36 -10.08 -13.18
C THR A 67 -8.93 -9.35 -14.40
N CYS A 68 -9.77 -10.00 -15.21
CA CYS A 68 -10.44 -9.32 -16.33
C CYS A 68 -11.33 -8.12 -15.91
N ASN A 69 -11.74 -8.05 -14.65
CA ASN A 69 -12.71 -7.07 -14.16
C ASN A 69 -12.11 -5.93 -13.34
N ARG A 70 -10.84 -6.06 -12.93
CA ARG A 70 -10.14 -5.12 -12.06
C ARG A 70 -8.63 -5.32 -12.12
N VAL A 71 -7.92 -4.23 -11.96
CA VAL A 71 -6.47 -4.20 -11.72
C VAL A 71 -6.26 -3.26 -10.54
N GLU A 72 -5.86 -3.82 -9.41
CA GLU A 72 -5.75 -3.11 -8.14
C GLU A 72 -4.45 -3.45 -7.42
N PHE A 73 -3.79 -2.43 -6.87
CA PHE A 73 -2.64 -2.55 -5.97
C PHE A 73 -3.11 -2.30 -4.55
N LEU A 74 -2.84 -3.26 -3.67
CA LEU A 74 -3.04 -3.17 -2.24
C LEU A 74 -1.67 -3.14 -1.58
N PHE A 75 -1.40 -2.12 -0.77
CA PHE A 75 -0.09 -1.96 -0.16
C PHE A 75 -0.17 -1.30 1.21
N THR A 76 0.90 -1.44 1.99
CA THR A 76 1.08 -0.77 3.27
C THR A 76 2.12 0.34 3.17
N THR A 77 1.84 1.47 3.81
CA THR A 77 2.74 2.62 3.88
C THR A 77 2.44 3.49 5.09
N GLU A 78 3.44 4.25 5.54
CA GLU A 78 3.27 5.28 6.58
C GLU A 78 2.77 6.62 5.99
N ASP A 79 3.10 6.89 4.73
CA ASP A 79 2.68 8.07 3.99
C ASP A 79 1.87 7.68 2.75
N VAL A 80 0.55 7.84 2.84
CA VAL A 80 -0.39 7.54 1.75
C VAL A 80 -0.09 8.36 0.51
N SER A 81 0.29 9.64 0.67
CA SER A 81 0.51 10.52 -0.48
C SER A 81 1.75 10.07 -1.24
N ALA A 82 2.86 9.86 -0.53
CA ALA A 82 4.09 9.38 -1.14
C ALA A 82 3.96 7.95 -1.69
N GLY A 83 3.26 7.07 -0.98
CA GLY A 83 3.00 5.71 -1.44
C GLY A 83 2.13 5.64 -2.70
N VAL A 84 1.11 6.51 -2.81
CA VAL A 84 0.31 6.62 -4.04
C VAL A 84 1.14 7.14 -5.22
N GLU A 85 2.00 8.14 -5.01
CA GLU A 85 2.90 8.63 -6.07
C GLU A 85 3.90 7.57 -6.53
N ALA A 86 4.35 6.67 -5.66
CA ALA A 86 5.26 5.59 -6.01
C ALA A 86 4.64 4.50 -6.90
N ILE A 87 3.31 4.35 -6.89
CA ILE A 87 2.58 3.32 -7.67
C ILE A 87 2.02 3.88 -9.00
N LYS A 88 1.91 5.21 -9.14
CA LYS A 88 1.49 5.84 -10.40
C LYS A 88 2.45 5.56 -11.55
#